data_AF-A0AAW9PZW1-F1
#
_entry.id   AF-A0AAW9PZW1-F1
#
_cell.length_a   1.000
_cell.length_b   1.000
_cell.length_c   1.000
_cell.angle_alpha   90.00
_cell.angle_beta   90.00
_cell.angle_gamma   90.00
#
_symmetry.space_group_name_H-M   'P 1'
#
loop_
_entity.id
_entity.type
_entity.pdbx_description
1 polymer ?
#
loop_
_entity_poly.entity_id
_entity_poly.type
_entity_poly.pdbx_seq_one_letter_code
_entity_poly.pdbx_strand_id
1 'polypeptide(L)'
;MAARIYAIAFVLASGFFGLLSDLPPAAARILQGIAQTTTLQTQTSKSKPIALTLQQPIARELKGGETHSYVVSLKAGQFFQAIAEQQGIDLVILLYSPSGKLIARSDSPNGRLGLEVMSVIAESDGSYRLEISSLDGKAAAGKYVLKVEELRVAGNLDKKYVVAERAFMEAALLNEKQTRENRQQALARFLEAVLVFKEQGKIYWENLANELIGRIYSDFGQYQKAIDYHQQSLAIFKQIGDLSGEGRTLNNIGLVYDSLGQYPKALEYYQQALAIRKEVGDRSGEGGTLNNIGGVYRNLGQYPKALEYYQQALAIRKEVGDRSGEGTTLNNIGAVYDSLGQYPKALEYYQQALAIRKEVGDRSGEGRTLNNIGLVYDNLGQYPKALEYYQQALAIIKQVGDRSGEGRTLNNIGLVYDNLGQYPKALEYYQQALAIIKQVGDRSGEGRTLNNIGLVY
;
A
#
# COMPACT_ATOMS: atom_id res chain seq x y z
N MET A 1 -7.71 15.65 29.22
CA MET A 1 -7.39 15.06 27.90
C MET A 1 -7.88 15.89 26.70
N ALA A 2 -8.48 17.08 26.90
CA ALA A 2 -8.93 17.98 25.84
C ALA A 2 -8.02 19.22 25.61
N ALA A 3 -6.90 19.36 26.36
CA ALA A 3 -6.03 20.53 26.29
C ALA A 3 -4.77 20.38 25.42
N ARG A 4 -4.49 19.18 24.87
CA ARG A 4 -3.30 18.93 24.02
C ARG A 4 -3.54 19.07 22.51
N ILE A 5 -4.80 19.16 22.08
CA ILE A 5 -5.14 19.32 20.65
C ILE A 5 -5.00 20.80 20.21
N TYR A 6 -5.18 21.77 21.13
CA TYR A 6 -4.99 23.19 20.82
C TYR A 6 -3.52 23.63 20.73
N ALA A 7 -2.59 22.88 21.32
CA ALA A 7 -1.16 23.22 21.26
C ALA A 7 -0.53 22.99 19.88
N ILE A 8 -1.11 22.11 19.05
CA ILE A 8 -0.62 21.85 17.68
C ILE A 8 -1.15 22.90 16.70
N ALA A 9 -2.34 23.46 16.94
CA ALA A 9 -2.89 24.54 16.11
C ALA A 9 -2.14 25.87 16.29
N PHE A 10 -1.50 26.12 17.43
CA PHE A 10 -0.78 27.38 17.70
C PHE A 10 0.65 27.41 17.11
N VAL A 11 1.25 26.26 16.80
CA VAL A 11 2.60 26.19 16.20
C VAL A 11 2.58 26.56 14.71
N LEU A 12 1.44 26.46 14.04
CA LEU A 12 1.31 26.81 12.61
C LEU A 12 1.25 28.32 12.32
N ALA A 13 1.11 29.17 13.35
CA ALA A 13 1.14 30.63 13.20
C ALA A 13 2.51 31.26 13.50
N SER A 14 3.53 30.49 13.92
CA SER A 14 4.81 31.02 14.43
C SER A 14 6.06 30.63 13.64
N GLY A 15 5.94 30.15 12.40
CA GLY A 15 7.06 30.11 11.46
C GLY A 15 8.20 29.14 11.82
N PHE A 16 7.90 27.98 12.41
CA PHE A 16 8.88 26.92 12.64
C PHE A 16 8.80 25.86 11.53
N PHE A 17 9.66 25.96 10.51
CA PHE A 17 9.71 25.07 9.33
C PHE A 17 10.53 23.77 9.53
N GLY A 18 10.93 23.45 10.77
CA GLY A 18 11.95 22.43 11.04
C GLY A 18 11.49 21.01 11.39
N LEU A 19 10.20 20.67 11.34
CA LEU A 19 9.69 19.39 11.88
C LEU A 19 8.80 18.57 10.93
N LEU A 20 8.75 18.92 9.63
CA LEU A 20 7.96 18.21 8.62
C LEU A 20 8.71 17.10 7.86
N SER A 21 10.04 16.97 8.02
CA SER A 21 10.86 16.04 7.24
C SER A 21 10.83 14.59 7.74
N ASP A 22 10.32 14.32 8.95
CA ASP A 22 10.42 13.01 9.62
C ASP A 22 9.08 12.27 9.75
N LEU A 23 8.03 12.73 9.05
CA LEU A 23 6.73 12.06 9.07
C LEU A 23 6.70 10.90 8.07
N PRO A 24 6.15 9.72 8.44
CA PRO A 24 5.83 8.67 7.48
C PRO A 24 4.98 9.25 6.34
N PRO A 25 5.12 8.78 5.09
CA PRO A 25 4.38 9.31 3.93
C PRO A 25 2.86 9.41 4.16
N ALA A 26 2.27 8.49 4.94
CA ALA A 26 0.87 8.50 5.33
C ALA A 26 0.49 9.63 6.31
N ALA A 27 1.38 9.98 7.25
CA ALA A 27 1.16 11.10 8.17
C ALA A 27 1.38 12.46 7.48
N ALA A 28 2.30 12.50 6.50
CA ALA A 28 2.45 13.64 5.61
C ALA A 28 1.20 13.85 4.74
N ARG A 29 0.56 12.79 4.22
CA ARG A 29 -0.73 12.89 3.48
C ARG A 29 -1.90 13.37 4.33
N ILE A 30 -2.03 12.89 5.58
CA ILE A 30 -3.11 13.32 6.48
C ILE A 30 -2.92 14.77 6.92
N LEU A 31 -1.68 15.16 7.28
CA LEU A 31 -1.38 16.54 7.66
C LEU A 31 -1.37 17.47 6.46
N GLN A 32 -0.99 17.02 5.26
CA GLN A 32 -1.22 17.76 4.01
C GLN A 32 -2.71 17.88 3.72
N GLY A 33 -3.52 16.84 3.91
CA GLY A 33 -4.96 16.91 3.71
C GLY A 33 -5.66 17.88 4.67
N ILE A 34 -5.28 17.92 5.95
CA ILE A 34 -5.83 18.82 6.99
C ILE A 34 -5.25 20.24 6.86
N ALA A 35 -3.94 20.38 6.64
CA ALA A 35 -3.30 21.68 6.43
C ALA A 35 -3.79 22.30 5.11
N GLN A 36 -3.87 21.53 4.02
CA GLN A 36 -4.42 22.00 2.74
C GLN A 36 -5.93 22.22 2.76
N THR A 37 -6.75 21.51 3.54
CA THR A 37 -8.15 21.96 3.71
C THR A 37 -8.21 23.35 4.35
N THR A 38 -7.21 23.71 5.16
CA THR A 38 -7.06 25.05 5.74
C THR A 38 -6.40 26.04 4.76
N THR A 39 -5.46 25.62 3.90
CA THR A 39 -4.83 26.47 2.88
C THR A 39 -5.66 26.64 1.59
N LEU A 40 -6.48 25.65 1.21
CA LEU A 40 -7.43 25.68 0.10
C LEU A 40 -8.58 26.66 0.39
N GLN A 41 -8.95 26.85 1.68
CA GLN A 41 -9.81 27.96 2.09
C GLN A 41 -9.19 29.34 1.74
N THR A 42 -7.86 29.43 1.60
CA THR A 42 -7.14 30.69 1.28
C THR A 42 -6.69 30.84 -0.17
N GLN A 43 -6.75 29.78 -0.99
CA GLN A 43 -6.45 29.83 -2.43
C GLN A 43 -7.68 29.49 -3.26
N THR A 44 -8.74 30.29 -3.11
CA THR A 44 -9.81 30.35 -4.11
C THR A 44 -9.21 30.78 -5.45
N SER A 45 -9.35 29.93 -6.47
CA SER A 45 -9.12 30.30 -7.87
C SER A 45 -9.79 31.65 -8.16
N LYS A 46 -9.05 32.59 -8.77
CA LYS A 46 -9.57 33.88 -9.24
C LYS A 46 -10.57 33.76 -10.40
N SER A 47 -10.82 32.56 -10.93
CA SER A 47 -11.78 32.32 -12.01
C SER A 47 -13.19 32.09 -11.46
N LYS A 48 -14.20 32.71 -12.07
CA LYS A 48 -15.62 32.40 -11.76
C LYS A 48 -15.87 30.88 -11.88
N PRO A 49 -16.65 30.28 -10.95
CA PRO A 49 -17.00 28.86 -11.03
C PRO A 49 -17.76 28.53 -12.31
N ILE A 50 -17.52 27.35 -12.88
CA ILE A 50 -18.20 26.86 -14.09
C ILE A 50 -19.49 26.14 -13.68
N ALA A 51 -20.61 26.43 -14.33
CA ALA A 51 -21.87 25.73 -14.09
C ALA A 51 -21.80 24.29 -14.63
N LEU A 52 -22.25 23.33 -13.82
CA LEU A 52 -22.38 21.94 -14.22
C LEU A 52 -23.76 21.68 -14.83
N THR A 53 -23.75 21.01 -15.98
CA THR A 53 -24.96 20.58 -16.69
C THR A 53 -24.98 19.06 -16.76
N LEU A 54 -26.15 18.46 -16.59
CA LEU A 54 -26.36 17.02 -16.70
C LEU A 54 -25.86 16.50 -18.06
N GLN A 55 -25.06 15.43 -18.03
CA GLN A 55 -24.51 14.73 -19.19
C GLN A 55 -23.61 15.58 -20.12
N GLN A 56 -23.15 16.75 -19.66
CA GLN A 56 -22.19 17.57 -20.40
C GLN A 56 -20.77 17.39 -19.82
N PRO A 57 -19.85 16.71 -20.54
CA PRO A 57 -18.48 16.52 -20.06
C PRO A 57 -17.68 17.82 -20.14
N ILE A 58 -16.82 18.04 -19.15
CA ILE A 58 -15.89 19.17 -19.06
C ILE A 58 -14.48 18.60 -18.91
N ALA A 59 -13.68 18.70 -19.98
CA ALA A 59 -12.28 18.29 -19.96
C ALA A 59 -11.38 19.47 -19.55
N ARG A 60 -10.49 19.27 -18.58
CA ARG A 60 -9.52 20.30 -18.15
C ARG A 60 -8.17 19.69 -17.79
N GLU A 61 -7.12 20.49 -17.93
CA GLU A 61 -5.80 20.21 -17.38
C GLU A 61 -5.69 20.82 -15.98
N LEU A 62 -5.11 20.08 -15.03
CA LEU A 62 -4.88 20.49 -13.65
C LEU A 62 -3.41 20.22 -13.29
N LYS A 63 -2.80 21.12 -12.51
CA LYS A 63 -1.44 20.98 -12.00
C LYS A 63 -1.43 20.78 -10.49
N GLY A 64 -0.30 20.31 -9.95
CA GLY A 64 -0.12 20.15 -8.52
C GLY A 64 -0.44 21.42 -7.74
N GLY A 65 -1.31 21.30 -6.73
CA GLY A 65 -1.76 22.42 -5.89
C GLY A 65 -2.83 23.33 -6.50
N GLU A 66 -3.24 23.11 -7.75
CA GLU A 66 -4.35 23.84 -8.36
C GLU A 66 -5.71 23.31 -7.88
N THR A 67 -6.71 24.19 -7.91
CA THR A 67 -8.11 23.86 -7.62
C THR A 67 -9.04 24.48 -8.65
N HIS A 68 -9.91 23.66 -9.22
CA HIS A 68 -10.97 24.09 -10.11
C HIS A 68 -12.30 24.08 -9.38
N SER A 69 -13.10 25.13 -9.56
CA SER A 69 -14.39 25.29 -8.90
C SER A 69 -15.54 25.25 -9.90
N TYR A 70 -16.60 24.55 -9.50
CA TYR A 70 -17.81 24.32 -10.25
C TYR A 70 -19.04 24.57 -9.38
N VAL A 71 -20.17 24.86 -10.00
CA VAL A 71 -21.45 25.06 -9.30
C VAL A 71 -22.57 24.25 -9.93
N VAL A 72 -23.44 23.68 -9.10
CA VAL A 72 -24.65 22.97 -9.51
C VAL A 72 -25.81 23.42 -8.64
N SER A 73 -26.96 23.73 -9.24
CA SER A 73 -28.17 24.08 -8.50
C SER A 73 -28.97 22.82 -8.21
N LEU A 74 -29.20 22.53 -6.93
CA LEU A 74 -29.95 21.36 -6.48
C LEU A 74 -31.17 21.76 -5.66
N LYS A 75 -32.18 20.92 -5.68
CA LYS A 75 -33.35 20.94 -4.80
C LYS A 75 -33.19 19.90 -3.69
N ALA A 76 -33.70 20.22 -2.50
CA ALA A 76 -33.70 19.27 -1.39
C ALA A 76 -34.32 17.94 -1.81
N GLY A 77 -33.66 16.83 -1.48
CA GLY A 77 -34.05 15.48 -1.86
C GLY A 77 -33.62 15.03 -3.27
N GLN A 78 -32.91 15.85 -4.05
CA GLN A 78 -32.31 15.40 -5.30
C GLN A 78 -31.04 14.59 -5.07
N PHE A 79 -30.93 13.47 -5.76
CA PHE A 79 -29.68 12.74 -5.96
C PHE A 79 -28.86 13.42 -7.04
N PHE A 80 -27.59 13.66 -6.72
CA PHE A 80 -26.58 14.22 -7.61
C PHE A 80 -25.39 13.28 -7.65
N GLN A 81 -24.95 12.91 -8.85
CA GLN A 81 -23.71 12.17 -9.06
C GLN A 81 -22.85 12.86 -10.11
N ALA A 82 -21.60 13.13 -9.74
CA ALA A 82 -20.56 13.58 -10.65
C ALA A 82 -19.40 12.59 -10.67
N ILE A 83 -18.86 12.37 -11.86
CA ILE A 83 -17.74 11.47 -12.10
C ILE A 83 -16.63 12.30 -12.74
N ALA A 84 -15.44 12.28 -12.14
CA ALA A 84 -14.22 12.79 -12.76
C ALA A 84 -13.34 11.61 -13.18
N GLU A 85 -13.11 11.48 -14.48
CA GLU A 85 -12.14 10.51 -15.02
C GLU A 85 -10.73 11.10 -14.95
N GLN A 86 -9.84 10.42 -14.23
CA GLN A 86 -8.47 10.85 -14.00
C GLN A 86 -7.56 10.42 -15.15
N GLN A 87 -6.79 11.37 -15.69
CA GLN A 87 -5.87 11.14 -16.81
C GLN A 87 -4.49 11.70 -16.47
N GLY A 88 -3.76 10.98 -15.62
CA GLY A 88 -2.37 11.29 -15.28
C GLY A 88 -2.19 12.22 -14.08
N ILE A 89 -3.27 12.50 -13.34
CA ILE A 89 -3.23 13.28 -12.09
C ILE A 89 -4.19 12.68 -11.05
N ASP A 90 -3.76 12.68 -9.80
CA ASP A 90 -4.51 12.20 -8.63
C ASP A 90 -5.41 13.33 -8.12
N LEU A 91 -6.71 13.09 -8.04
CA LEU A 91 -7.74 14.10 -7.80
C LEU A 91 -8.45 13.85 -6.48
N VAL A 92 -8.83 14.94 -5.83
CA VAL A 92 -9.84 14.94 -4.78
C VAL A 92 -11.01 15.80 -5.20
N ILE A 93 -12.22 15.26 -5.03
CA ILE A 93 -13.46 16.02 -5.19
C ILE A 93 -13.99 16.40 -3.82
N LEU A 94 -14.21 17.69 -3.61
CA LEU A 94 -14.86 18.25 -2.44
C LEU A 94 -16.21 18.86 -2.85
N LEU A 95 -17.25 18.61 -2.06
CA LEU A 95 -18.57 19.21 -2.29
C LEU A 95 -19.00 20.03 -1.08
N TYR A 96 -19.39 21.27 -1.33
CA TYR A 96 -19.86 22.22 -0.33
C TYR A 96 -21.34 22.53 -0.53
N SER A 97 -22.06 22.63 0.58
CA SER A 97 -23.46 23.06 0.62
C SER A 97 -23.61 24.53 0.21
N PRO A 98 -24.86 25.01 -0.03
CA PRO A 98 -25.14 26.43 -0.27
C PRO A 98 -24.70 27.35 0.88
N SER A 99 -24.60 26.82 2.11
CA SER A 99 -24.08 27.55 3.27
C SER A 99 -22.55 27.59 3.34
N GLY A 100 -21.84 26.96 2.39
CA GLY A 100 -20.38 26.87 2.35
C GLY A 100 -19.78 25.76 3.22
N LYS A 101 -20.58 24.86 3.80
CA LYS A 101 -20.10 23.74 4.62
C LYS A 101 -19.65 22.59 3.72
N LEU A 102 -18.47 22.00 3.98
CA LEU A 102 -18.05 20.76 3.33
C LEU A 102 -18.98 19.61 3.74
N ILE A 103 -19.61 18.94 2.77
CA ILE A 103 -20.59 17.87 3.01
C ILE A 103 -20.16 16.51 2.47
N ALA A 104 -19.22 16.48 1.52
CA ALA A 104 -18.69 15.23 0.99
C ALA A 104 -17.26 15.43 0.46
N ARG A 105 -16.47 14.36 0.57
CA ARG A 105 -15.11 14.24 0.05
C ARG A 105 -14.98 12.89 -0.65
N SER A 106 -14.45 12.91 -1.86
CA SER A 106 -14.12 11.72 -2.65
C SER A 106 -12.63 11.75 -2.96
N ASP A 107 -11.96 10.67 -2.56
CA ASP A 107 -10.52 10.44 -2.73
C ASP A 107 -10.32 8.93 -2.83
N SER A 108 -10.52 8.40 -4.03
CA SER A 108 -10.54 6.96 -4.28
C SER A 108 -9.12 6.41 -4.31
N PRO A 109 -8.86 5.18 -3.81
CA PRO A 109 -7.52 4.60 -3.77
C PRO A 109 -7.08 4.02 -5.13
N ASN A 110 -7.29 4.78 -6.21
CA ASN A 110 -6.98 4.45 -7.60
C ASN A 110 -5.79 5.24 -8.16
N GLY A 111 -5.32 6.28 -7.45
CA GLY A 111 -4.17 7.08 -7.82
C GLY A 111 -4.48 7.96 -9.04
N ARG A 112 -3.50 8.13 -9.94
CA ARG A 112 -3.59 9.08 -11.07
C ARG A 112 -4.52 8.67 -12.23
N LEU A 113 -5.19 7.53 -12.10
CA LEU A 113 -6.01 6.90 -13.15
C LEU A 113 -7.28 6.32 -12.53
N GLY A 114 -8.34 6.22 -13.33
CA GLY A 114 -9.63 5.69 -12.89
C GLY A 114 -10.63 6.80 -12.58
N LEU A 115 -11.71 6.43 -11.89
CA LEU A 115 -12.85 7.31 -11.64
C LEU A 115 -12.81 7.85 -10.22
N GLU A 116 -12.99 9.16 -10.09
CA GLU A 116 -13.34 9.80 -8.83
C GLU A 116 -14.84 10.12 -8.86
N VAL A 117 -15.63 9.48 -7.99
CA VAL A 117 -17.10 9.53 -8.05
C VAL A 117 -17.64 10.17 -6.80
N MET A 118 -18.39 11.26 -6.97
CA MET A 118 -19.03 12.02 -5.90
C MET A 118 -20.54 11.89 -6.00
N SER A 119 -21.16 11.26 -5.00
CA SER A 119 -22.62 11.13 -4.96
C SER A 119 -23.21 11.65 -3.65
N VAL A 120 -24.24 12.49 -3.75
CA VAL A 120 -24.94 13.04 -2.58
C VAL A 120 -26.44 13.14 -2.81
N ILE A 121 -27.18 13.24 -1.70
CA ILE A 121 -28.57 13.70 -1.70
C ILE A 121 -28.58 15.10 -1.09
N ALA A 122 -29.08 16.08 -1.84
CA ALA A 122 -29.13 17.47 -1.40
C ALA A 122 -30.04 17.61 -0.16
N GLU A 123 -29.53 18.23 0.91
CA GLU A 123 -30.28 18.46 2.14
C GLU A 123 -31.12 19.75 2.08
N SER A 124 -30.68 20.72 1.27
CA SER A 124 -31.36 22.00 1.07
C SER A 124 -31.36 22.42 -0.40
N ASP A 125 -32.29 23.30 -0.74
CA ASP A 125 -32.27 24.03 -2.00
C ASP A 125 -31.05 24.95 -2.07
N GLY A 126 -30.46 25.09 -3.26
CA GLY A 126 -29.48 26.14 -3.54
C GLY A 126 -28.35 25.73 -4.47
N SER A 127 -27.34 26.59 -4.55
CA SER A 127 -26.14 26.37 -5.36
C SER A 127 -25.08 25.65 -4.52
N TYR A 128 -24.77 24.42 -4.90
CA TYR A 128 -23.69 23.62 -4.32
C TYR A 128 -22.40 23.89 -5.10
N ARG A 129 -21.28 23.96 -4.38
CA ARG A 129 -19.96 24.19 -4.99
C ARG A 129 -19.17 22.89 -4.97
N LEU A 130 -18.74 22.45 -6.14
CA LEU A 130 -17.85 21.30 -6.31
C LEU A 130 -16.44 21.80 -6.62
N GLU A 131 -15.45 21.30 -5.90
CA GLU A 131 -14.04 21.61 -6.10
C GLU A 131 -13.30 20.34 -6.49
N ILE A 132 -12.44 20.45 -7.51
CA ILE A 132 -11.50 19.39 -7.92
C ILE A 132 -10.10 19.93 -7.70
N SER A 133 -9.31 19.20 -6.91
CA SER A 133 -7.97 19.60 -6.50
C SER A 133 -6.98 18.45 -6.67
N SER A 134 -5.70 18.78 -6.82
CA SER A 134 -4.60 17.81 -6.70
C SER A 134 -3.95 17.96 -5.32
N LEU A 135 -3.93 16.89 -4.53
CA LEU A 135 -3.35 16.91 -3.17
C LEU A 135 -1.83 17.07 -3.17
N ASP A 136 -1.16 16.57 -4.21
CA ASP A 136 0.28 16.71 -4.35
C ASP A 136 0.60 18.04 -5.04
N GLY A 137 1.04 19.02 -4.24
CA GLY A 137 1.47 20.33 -4.71
C GLY A 137 2.63 20.31 -5.72
N LYS A 138 3.33 19.18 -5.85
CA LYS A 138 4.43 18.98 -6.80
C LYS A 138 4.05 18.04 -7.95
N ALA A 139 2.80 17.59 -8.03
CA ALA A 139 2.36 16.72 -9.11
C ALA A 139 2.59 17.36 -10.47
N ALA A 140 3.06 16.56 -11.41
CA ALA A 140 3.06 16.93 -12.82
C ALA A 140 1.62 17.24 -13.27
N ALA A 141 1.52 18.08 -14.30
CA ALA A 141 0.23 18.37 -14.92
C ALA A 141 -0.41 17.08 -15.45
N GLY A 142 -1.72 16.94 -15.23
CA GLY A 142 -2.53 15.90 -15.85
C GLY A 142 -3.88 16.45 -16.25
N LYS A 143 -4.74 15.59 -16.79
CA LYS A 143 -6.07 15.96 -17.26
C LYS A 143 -7.14 15.24 -16.46
N TYR A 144 -8.34 15.79 -16.52
CA TYR A 144 -9.54 15.08 -16.11
C TYR A 144 -10.73 15.45 -16.97
N VAL A 145 -11.71 14.55 -17.01
CA VAL A 145 -13.02 14.79 -17.62
C VAL A 145 -14.08 14.67 -16.54
N LEU A 146 -14.70 15.80 -16.16
CA LEU A 146 -15.79 15.85 -15.21
C LEU A 146 -17.13 15.77 -15.94
N LYS A 147 -18.03 14.90 -15.49
CA LYS A 147 -19.41 14.81 -16.00
C LYS A 147 -20.39 14.62 -14.85
N VAL A 148 -21.50 15.34 -14.89
CA VAL A 148 -22.66 15.02 -14.04
C VAL A 148 -23.41 13.87 -14.71
N GLU A 149 -23.36 12.69 -14.10
CA GLU A 149 -23.96 11.48 -14.64
C GLU A 149 -25.45 11.43 -14.31
N GLU A 150 -25.80 11.72 -13.06
CA GLU A 150 -27.18 11.65 -12.58
C GLU A 150 -27.57 12.92 -11.84
N LEU A 151 -28.75 13.43 -12.17
CA LEU A 151 -29.41 14.52 -11.45
C LEU A 151 -30.92 14.29 -11.48
N ARG A 152 -31.48 13.79 -10.39
CA ARG A 152 -32.90 13.41 -10.30
C ARG A 152 -33.39 13.37 -8.85
N VAL A 153 -34.69 13.19 -8.64
CA VAL A 153 -35.24 12.96 -7.28
C VAL A 153 -34.66 11.64 -6.72
N ALA A 154 -34.20 11.66 -5.48
CA ALA A 154 -33.58 10.51 -4.84
C ALA A 154 -34.63 9.44 -4.47
N GLY A 155 -34.39 8.21 -4.92
CA GLY A 155 -35.09 7.01 -4.49
C GLY A 155 -34.43 6.32 -3.30
N ASN A 156 -34.98 5.18 -2.89
CA ASN A 156 -34.43 4.40 -1.78
C ASN A 156 -33.08 3.74 -2.11
N LEU A 157 -32.87 3.36 -3.38
CA LEU A 157 -31.59 2.80 -3.83
C LEU A 157 -30.46 3.83 -3.72
N ASP A 158 -30.73 5.09 -4.10
CA ASP A 158 -29.76 6.19 -4.00
C ASP A 158 -29.35 6.45 -2.56
N LYS A 159 -30.31 6.43 -1.63
CA LYS A 159 -30.04 6.57 -0.19
C LYS A 159 -29.10 5.49 0.32
N LYS A 160 -29.35 4.23 -0.04
CA LYS A 160 -28.46 3.11 0.31
C LYS A 160 -27.08 3.27 -0.33
N TYR A 161 -27.04 3.66 -1.61
CA TYR A 161 -25.81 3.81 -2.37
C TYR A 161 -24.90 4.92 -1.81
N VAL A 162 -25.45 6.10 -1.50
CA VAL A 162 -24.67 7.21 -0.89
C VAL A 162 -24.09 6.82 0.48
N VAL A 163 -24.82 6.03 1.27
CA VAL A 163 -24.31 5.51 2.55
C VAL A 163 -23.17 4.53 2.31
N ALA A 164 -23.30 3.62 1.35
CA ALA A 164 -22.24 2.65 1.01
C ALA A 164 -20.99 3.31 0.43
N GLU A 165 -21.15 4.29 -0.48
CA GLU A 165 -20.05 5.08 -1.04
C GLU A 165 -19.30 5.82 0.06
N ARG A 166 -20.01 6.47 1.00
CA ARG A 166 -19.39 7.13 2.15
C ARG A 166 -18.63 6.14 3.05
N ALA A 167 -19.25 5.00 3.38
CA ALA A 167 -18.60 3.97 4.19
C ALA A 167 -17.32 3.44 3.52
N PHE A 168 -17.35 3.25 2.20
CA PHE A 168 -16.18 2.88 1.40
C PHE A 168 -15.07 3.93 1.48
N MET A 169 -15.39 5.23 1.33
CA MET A 169 -14.40 6.31 1.41
C MET A 169 -13.77 6.40 2.81
N GLU A 170 -14.59 6.27 3.85
CA GLU A 170 -14.09 6.23 5.23
C GLU A 170 -13.18 5.01 5.47
N ALA A 171 -13.51 3.86 4.88
CA ALA A 171 -12.69 2.66 4.94
C ALA A 171 -11.35 2.84 4.24
N ALA A 172 -11.33 3.47 3.06
CA ALA A 172 -10.10 3.79 2.33
C ALA A 172 -9.14 4.63 3.18
N LEU A 173 -9.64 5.70 3.81
CA LEU A 173 -8.84 6.57 4.69
C LEU A 173 -8.31 5.86 5.93
N LEU A 174 -9.08 4.94 6.51
CA LEU A 174 -8.61 4.10 7.61
C LEU A 174 -7.49 3.15 7.15
N ASN A 175 -7.66 2.53 5.98
CA ASN A 175 -6.72 1.57 5.44
C ASN A 175 -5.33 2.20 5.18
N GLU A 176 -5.29 3.47 4.78
CA GLU A 176 -4.03 4.23 4.59
C GLU A 176 -3.17 4.36 5.85
N LYS A 177 -3.78 4.30 7.05
CA LYS A 177 -3.04 4.42 8.31
C LYS A 177 -2.22 3.17 8.65
N GLN A 178 -2.43 2.05 7.93
CA GLN A 178 -1.70 0.77 8.00
C GLN A 178 -1.55 0.09 9.38
N THR A 179 -2.04 0.67 10.47
CA THR A 179 -2.14 0.00 11.77
C THR A 179 -3.14 -1.16 11.68
N ARG A 180 -2.90 -2.23 12.45
CA ARG A 180 -3.81 -3.38 12.49
C ARG A 180 -5.26 -3.00 12.84
N GLU A 181 -5.44 -2.12 13.83
CA GLU A 181 -6.76 -1.64 14.27
C GLU A 181 -7.51 -0.88 13.16
N ASN A 182 -6.89 0.13 12.56
CA ASN A 182 -7.52 0.87 11.46
C ASN A 182 -7.85 -0.04 10.26
N ARG A 183 -6.99 -1.02 9.93
CA ARG A 183 -7.27 -2.00 8.88
C ARG A 183 -8.45 -2.93 9.22
N GLN A 184 -8.65 -3.29 10.49
CA GLN A 184 -9.83 -4.05 10.93
C GLN A 184 -11.11 -3.22 10.78
N GLN A 185 -11.08 -1.94 11.17
CA GLN A 185 -12.23 -1.05 11.00
C GLN A 185 -12.53 -0.78 9.52
N ALA A 186 -11.49 -0.59 8.69
CA ALA A 186 -11.62 -0.45 7.25
C ALA A 186 -12.28 -1.69 6.63
N LEU A 187 -11.81 -2.89 7.00
CA LEU A 187 -12.36 -4.15 6.52
C LEU A 187 -13.86 -4.26 6.81
N ALA A 188 -14.31 -3.96 8.03
CA ALA A 188 -15.73 -4.00 8.39
C ALA A 188 -16.57 -3.10 7.48
N ARG A 189 -16.13 -1.86 7.25
CA ARG A 189 -16.84 -0.90 6.38
C ARG A 189 -16.82 -1.28 4.91
N PHE A 190 -15.70 -1.82 4.40
CA PHE A 190 -15.66 -2.34 3.04
C PHE A 190 -16.65 -3.50 2.84
N LEU A 191 -16.76 -4.40 3.82
CA LEU A 191 -17.70 -5.52 3.79
C LEU A 191 -19.17 -5.05 3.77
N GLU A 192 -19.51 -4.00 4.52
CA GLU A 192 -20.84 -3.38 4.46
C GLU A 192 -21.13 -2.75 3.10
N ALA A 193 -20.16 -1.99 2.57
CA ALA A 193 -20.32 -1.28 1.30
C ALA A 193 -20.43 -2.24 0.09
N VAL A 194 -19.60 -3.28 0.04
CA VAL A 194 -19.56 -4.21 -1.11
C VAL A 194 -20.88 -4.97 -1.30
N LEU A 195 -21.62 -5.25 -0.21
CA LEU A 195 -22.93 -5.88 -0.28
C LEU A 195 -23.94 -4.99 -1.03
N VAL A 196 -23.94 -3.70 -0.74
CA VAL A 196 -24.81 -2.72 -1.42
C VAL A 196 -24.41 -2.55 -2.88
N PHE A 197 -23.11 -2.46 -3.16
CA PHE A 197 -22.62 -2.34 -4.54
C PHE A 197 -23.02 -3.55 -5.39
N LYS A 198 -22.91 -4.76 -4.83
CA LYS A 198 -23.33 -6.00 -5.47
C LYS A 198 -24.85 -6.06 -5.66
N GLU A 199 -25.65 -5.76 -4.64
CA GLU A 199 -27.12 -5.73 -4.71
C GLU A 199 -27.63 -4.79 -5.81
N GLN A 200 -26.94 -3.66 -6.02
CA GLN A 200 -27.32 -2.62 -6.96
C GLN A 200 -26.59 -2.68 -8.31
N GLY A 201 -25.75 -3.69 -8.56
CA GLY A 201 -25.00 -3.82 -9.82
C GLY A 201 -23.97 -2.71 -10.07
N LYS A 202 -23.40 -2.13 -9.02
CA LYS A 202 -22.35 -1.09 -9.11
C LYS A 202 -20.97 -1.75 -9.27
N ILE A 203 -20.74 -2.32 -10.45
CA ILE A 203 -19.59 -3.19 -10.78
C ILE A 203 -18.23 -2.54 -10.46
N TYR A 204 -18.03 -1.26 -10.79
CA TYR A 204 -16.77 -0.55 -10.51
C TYR A 204 -16.42 -0.58 -9.01
N TRP A 205 -17.40 -0.24 -8.17
CA TRP A 205 -17.22 -0.18 -6.72
C TRP A 205 -17.14 -1.56 -6.08
N GLU A 206 -17.96 -2.51 -6.54
CA GLU A 206 -17.87 -3.90 -6.11
C GLU A 206 -16.45 -4.44 -6.33
N ASN A 207 -15.90 -4.21 -7.52
CA ASN A 207 -14.57 -4.69 -7.88
C ASN A 207 -13.47 -4.04 -7.04
N LEU A 208 -13.50 -2.71 -6.88
CA LEU A 208 -12.52 -1.99 -6.09
C LEU A 208 -12.56 -2.42 -4.61
N ALA A 209 -13.75 -2.62 -4.07
CA ALA A 209 -13.93 -3.15 -2.71
C ALA A 209 -13.39 -4.59 -2.60
N ASN A 210 -13.72 -5.48 -3.54
CA ASN A 210 -13.22 -6.85 -3.56
C ASN A 210 -11.67 -6.91 -3.55
N GLU A 211 -11.00 -6.09 -4.36
CA GLU A 211 -9.52 -6.01 -4.38
C GLU A 211 -8.92 -5.51 -3.05
N LEU A 212 -9.57 -4.54 -2.39
CA LEU A 212 -9.12 -4.02 -1.10
C LEU A 212 -9.36 -5.03 0.04
N ILE A 213 -10.53 -5.65 0.07
CA ILE A 213 -10.91 -6.67 1.04
C ILE A 213 -9.97 -7.89 0.92
N GLY A 214 -9.72 -8.36 -0.31
CA GLY A 214 -8.82 -9.48 -0.56
C GLY A 214 -7.41 -9.23 -0.03
N ARG A 215 -6.87 -8.04 -0.29
CA ARG A 215 -5.55 -7.61 0.25
C ARG A 215 -5.53 -7.59 1.78
N ILE A 216 -6.54 -6.99 2.42
CA ILE A 216 -6.59 -6.92 3.89
C ILE A 216 -6.70 -8.32 4.51
N TYR A 217 -7.51 -9.21 3.92
CA TYR A 217 -7.59 -10.59 4.41
C TYR A 217 -6.27 -11.34 4.24
N SER A 218 -5.54 -11.11 3.15
CA SER A 218 -4.20 -11.67 2.95
C SER A 218 -3.23 -11.19 4.03
N ASP A 219 -3.23 -9.88 4.31
CA ASP A 219 -2.41 -9.28 5.38
C ASP A 219 -2.73 -9.82 6.77
N PHE A 220 -3.98 -10.23 7.01
CA PHE A 220 -4.41 -10.86 8.27
C PHE A 220 -4.24 -12.38 8.31
N GLY A 221 -3.66 -12.99 7.27
CA GLY A 221 -3.47 -14.44 7.17
C GLY A 221 -4.78 -15.22 6.96
N GLN A 222 -5.88 -14.53 6.63
CA GLN A 222 -7.17 -15.16 6.31
C GLN A 222 -7.20 -15.51 4.82
N TYR A 223 -6.28 -16.39 4.42
CA TYR A 223 -5.97 -16.65 3.01
C TYR A 223 -7.15 -17.17 2.19
N GLN A 224 -8.02 -18.02 2.75
CA GLN A 224 -9.18 -18.50 2.01
C GLN A 224 -10.13 -17.35 1.65
N LYS A 225 -10.44 -16.46 2.60
CA LYS A 225 -11.27 -15.29 2.31
C LYS A 225 -10.61 -14.37 1.31
N ALA A 226 -9.29 -14.17 1.40
CA ALA A 226 -8.55 -13.39 0.41
C ALA A 226 -8.72 -13.95 -1.01
N ILE A 227 -8.61 -15.27 -1.17
CA ILE A 227 -8.85 -15.96 -2.45
C ILE A 227 -10.29 -15.72 -2.92
N ASP A 228 -11.28 -15.89 -2.06
CA ASP A 228 -12.70 -15.74 -2.44
C ASP A 228 -13.02 -14.33 -2.96
N TYR A 229 -12.46 -13.29 -2.35
CA TYR A 229 -12.64 -11.89 -2.78
C TYR A 229 -11.85 -11.57 -4.06
N HIS A 230 -10.61 -12.06 -4.18
CA HIS A 230 -9.85 -11.89 -5.42
C HIS A 230 -10.47 -12.67 -6.59
N GLN A 231 -11.09 -13.82 -6.35
CA GLN A 231 -11.82 -14.56 -7.39
C GLN A 231 -13.07 -13.81 -7.87
N GLN A 232 -13.79 -13.14 -6.96
CA GLN A 232 -14.90 -12.27 -7.34
C GLN A 232 -14.43 -11.07 -8.19
N SER A 233 -13.33 -10.43 -7.80
CA SER A 233 -12.67 -9.37 -8.59
C SER A 233 -12.23 -9.87 -9.97
N LEU A 234 -11.59 -11.04 -10.02
CA LEU A 234 -11.14 -11.68 -11.26
C LEU A 234 -12.30 -11.94 -12.23
N ALA A 235 -13.45 -12.42 -11.73
CA ALA A 235 -14.64 -12.64 -12.53
C ALA A 235 -15.16 -11.33 -13.14
N ILE A 236 -15.14 -10.23 -12.38
CA ILE A 236 -15.54 -8.91 -12.87
C ILE A 236 -14.57 -8.40 -13.94
N PHE A 237 -13.26 -8.47 -13.71
CA PHE A 237 -12.27 -8.04 -14.70
C PHE A 237 -12.40 -8.81 -16.02
N LYS A 238 -12.65 -10.13 -15.96
CA LYS A 238 -12.95 -10.95 -17.13
C LYS A 238 -14.23 -10.52 -17.83
N GLN A 239 -15.30 -10.23 -17.07
CA GLN A 239 -16.58 -9.79 -17.62
C GLN A 239 -16.46 -8.47 -18.38
N ILE A 240 -15.67 -7.52 -17.88
CA ILE A 240 -15.50 -6.20 -18.50
C ILE A 240 -14.33 -6.14 -19.50
N GLY A 241 -13.58 -7.23 -19.69
CA GLY A 241 -12.44 -7.30 -20.61
C GLY A 241 -11.21 -6.50 -20.17
N ASP A 242 -11.05 -6.22 -18.87
CA ASP A 242 -9.87 -5.51 -18.35
C ASP A 242 -8.74 -6.50 -18.05
N LEU A 243 -7.93 -6.76 -19.07
CA LEU A 243 -6.77 -7.65 -19.00
C LEU A 243 -5.73 -7.17 -17.97
N SER A 244 -5.54 -5.86 -17.81
CA SER A 244 -4.59 -5.32 -16.83
C SER A 244 -5.02 -5.64 -15.40
N GLY A 245 -6.32 -5.45 -15.11
CA GLY A 245 -6.94 -5.83 -13.84
C GLY A 245 -6.89 -7.34 -13.59
N GLU A 246 -7.15 -8.14 -14.63
CA GLU A 246 -7.05 -9.61 -14.58
C GLU A 246 -5.63 -10.07 -14.21
N GLY A 247 -4.61 -9.60 -14.94
CA GLY A 247 -3.21 -9.97 -14.69
C GLY A 247 -2.73 -9.59 -13.29
N ARG A 248 -3.14 -8.41 -12.79
CA ARG A 248 -2.87 -7.99 -11.41
C ARG A 248 -3.54 -8.91 -10.38
N THR A 249 -4.81 -9.24 -10.58
CA THR A 249 -5.59 -10.04 -9.63
C THR A 249 -5.08 -11.49 -9.58
N LEU A 250 -4.74 -12.08 -10.73
CA LEU A 250 -4.11 -13.40 -10.81
C LEU A 250 -2.78 -13.42 -10.05
N ASN A 251 -1.94 -12.39 -10.18
CA ASN A 251 -0.72 -12.28 -9.38
C ASN A 251 -1.02 -12.20 -7.88
N ASN A 252 -2.07 -11.48 -7.45
CA ASN A 252 -2.46 -11.41 -6.04
C ASN A 252 -2.94 -12.77 -5.51
N ILE A 253 -3.70 -13.53 -6.29
CA ILE A 253 -4.09 -14.91 -5.94
C ILE A 253 -2.85 -15.81 -5.82
N GLY A 254 -1.88 -15.67 -6.74
CA GLY A 254 -0.60 -16.36 -6.67
C GLY A 254 0.16 -16.07 -5.38
N LEU A 255 0.20 -14.81 -4.93
CA LEU A 255 0.81 -14.41 -3.65
C LEU A 255 0.15 -15.06 -2.44
N VAL A 256 -1.18 -15.20 -2.47
CA VAL A 256 -1.92 -15.87 -1.39
C VAL A 256 -1.60 -17.36 -1.35
N TYR A 257 -1.55 -18.04 -2.50
CA TYR A 257 -1.16 -19.46 -2.55
C TYR A 257 0.31 -19.71 -2.18
N ASP A 258 1.22 -18.80 -2.53
CA ASP A 258 2.62 -18.86 -2.10
C ASP A 258 2.73 -18.73 -0.58
N SER A 259 1.97 -17.80 0.02
CA SER A 259 1.88 -17.63 1.48
C SER A 259 1.30 -18.85 2.20
N LEU A 260 0.40 -19.60 1.53
CA LEU A 260 -0.13 -20.89 2.01
C LEU A 260 0.84 -22.07 1.84
N GLY A 261 1.98 -21.88 1.17
CA GLY A 261 2.91 -22.96 0.79
C GLY A 261 2.38 -23.86 -0.32
N GLN A 262 1.28 -23.49 -0.99
CA GLN A 262 0.72 -24.23 -2.13
C GLN A 262 1.42 -23.81 -3.43
N TYR A 263 2.73 -24.07 -3.49
CA TYR A 263 3.62 -23.61 -4.56
C TYR A 263 3.18 -23.97 -5.99
N PRO A 264 2.65 -25.18 -6.29
CA PRO A 264 2.18 -25.49 -7.64
C PRO A 264 1.05 -24.57 -8.11
N LYS A 265 0.08 -24.26 -7.24
CA LYS A 265 -1.01 -23.33 -7.55
C LYS A 265 -0.50 -21.90 -7.69
N ALA A 266 0.41 -21.48 -6.81
CA ALA A 266 1.02 -20.16 -6.91
C ALA A 266 1.68 -19.96 -8.29
N LEU A 267 2.47 -20.95 -8.74
CA LEU A 267 3.08 -20.94 -10.07
C LEU A 267 2.05 -20.90 -11.20
N GLU A 268 0.96 -21.67 -11.11
CA GLU A 268 -0.11 -21.65 -12.11
C GLU A 268 -0.69 -20.23 -12.30
N TYR A 269 -1.08 -19.59 -11.19
CA TYR A 269 -1.62 -18.22 -11.22
C TYR A 269 -0.59 -17.18 -11.67
N TYR A 270 0.67 -17.30 -11.23
CA TYR A 270 1.72 -16.40 -11.70
C TYR A 270 2.00 -16.56 -13.19
N GLN A 271 1.95 -17.77 -13.74
CA GLN A 271 2.15 -17.98 -15.19
C GLN A 271 1.00 -17.38 -16.00
N GLN A 272 -0.25 -17.52 -15.54
CA GLN A 272 -1.39 -16.83 -16.17
C GLN A 272 -1.22 -15.31 -16.11
N ALA A 273 -0.87 -14.76 -14.94
CA ALA A 273 -0.59 -13.33 -14.78
C ALA A 273 0.55 -12.85 -15.68
N LEU A 274 1.61 -13.64 -15.82
CA LEU A 274 2.78 -13.33 -16.64
C LEU A 274 2.42 -13.26 -18.12
N ALA A 275 1.62 -14.22 -18.62
CA ALA A 275 1.16 -14.22 -20.01
C ALA A 275 0.36 -12.96 -20.32
N ILE A 276 -0.60 -12.60 -19.47
CA ILE A 276 -1.44 -11.41 -19.65
C ILE A 276 -0.62 -10.12 -19.56
N ARG A 277 0.31 -10.01 -18.60
CA ARG A 277 1.19 -8.84 -18.47
C ARG A 277 2.05 -8.62 -19.70
N LYS A 278 2.55 -9.71 -20.33
CA LYS A 278 3.24 -9.64 -21.61
C LYS A 278 2.34 -9.17 -22.75
N GLU A 279 1.10 -9.69 -22.80
CA GLU A 279 0.11 -9.32 -23.81
C GLU A 279 -0.24 -7.83 -23.76
N VAL A 280 -0.48 -7.28 -22.56
CA VAL A 280 -0.81 -5.85 -22.40
C VAL A 280 0.41 -4.93 -22.35
N GLY A 281 1.63 -5.46 -22.43
CA GLY A 281 2.87 -4.70 -22.37
C GLY A 281 3.21 -4.12 -20.98
N ASP A 282 2.67 -4.67 -19.89
CA ASP A 282 2.97 -4.28 -18.51
C ASP A 282 4.33 -4.83 -18.08
N ARG A 283 5.41 -4.18 -18.54
CA ARG A 283 6.80 -4.57 -18.22
C ARG A 283 7.11 -4.48 -16.73
N SER A 284 6.58 -3.46 -16.03
CA SER A 284 6.79 -3.34 -14.58
C SER A 284 6.17 -4.53 -13.83
N GLY A 285 4.92 -4.87 -14.15
CA GLY A 285 4.25 -6.04 -13.63
C GLY A 285 4.98 -7.33 -14.01
N GLU A 286 5.47 -7.47 -15.23
CA GLU A 286 6.22 -8.65 -15.67
C GLU A 286 7.43 -8.91 -14.74
N GLY A 287 8.24 -7.88 -14.48
CA GLY A 287 9.37 -7.97 -13.56
C GLY A 287 8.93 -8.36 -12.13
N GLY A 288 7.78 -7.84 -11.67
CA GLY A 288 7.17 -8.23 -10.41
C GLY A 288 6.78 -9.71 -10.35
N THR A 289 6.09 -10.21 -11.36
CA THR A 289 5.64 -11.62 -11.43
C THR A 289 6.81 -12.59 -11.53
N LEU A 290 7.81 -12.28 -12.37
CA LEU A 290 9.01 -13.12 -12.50
C LEU A 290 9.78 -13.22 -11.19
N ASN A 291 9.89 -12.11 -10.44
CA ASN A 291 10.49 -12.14 -9.11
C ASN A 291 9.68 -13.04 -8.14
N ASN A 292 8.35 -13.03 -8.21
CA ASN A 292 7.52 -13.90 -7.37
C ASN A 292 7.69 -15.39 -7.74
N ILE A 293 7.74 -15.71 -9.03
CA ILE A 293 8.05 -17.07 -9.53
C ILE A 293 9.42 -17.53 -9.03
N GLY A 294 10.44 -16.67 -9.10
CA GLY A 294 11.76 -16.94 -8.54
C GLY A 294 11.71 -17.23 -7.03
N GLY A 295 10.87 -16.50 -6.29
CA GLY A 295 10.58 -16.74 -4.87
C GLY A 295 10.04 -18.14 -4.61
N VAL A 296 9.06 -18.58 -5.39
CA VAL A 296 8.49 -19.91 -5.27
C VAL A 296 9.53 -21.00 -5.55
N TYR A 297 10.32 -20.87 -6.62
CA TYR A 297 11.37 -21.84 -6.91
C TYR A 297 12.48 -21.88 -5.85
N ARG A 298 12.81 -20.74 -5.25
CA ARG A 298 13.73 -20.70 -4.10
C ARG A 298 13.14 -21.47 -2.91
N ASN A 299 11.86 -21.25 -2.57
CA ASN A 299 11.21 -21.94 -1.47
C ASN A 299 11.11 -23.46 -1.72
N LEU A 300 11.03 -23.89 -2.98
CA LEU A 300 11.10 -25.30 -3.41
C LEU A 300 12.54 -25.87 -3.45
N GLY A 301 13.57 -25.09 -3.11
CA GLY A 301 14.98 -25.49 -3.20
C GLY A 301 15.53 -25.62 -4.64
N GLN A 302 14.77 -25.19 -5.65
CA GLN A 302 15.18 -25.22 -7.05
C GLN A 302 15.98 -23.96 -7.42
N TYR A 303 17.13 -23.79 -6.76
CA TYR A 303 17.95 -22.57 -6.84
C TYR A 303 18.36 -22.14 -8.26
N PRO A 304 18.76 -23.04 -9.20
CA PRO A 304 19.09 -22.61 -10.56
C PRO A 304 17.92 -21.95 -11.29
N LYS A 305 16.71 -22.49 -11.15
CA LYS A 305 15.50 -21.88 -11.74
C LYS A 305 15.16 -20.57 -11.05
N ALA A 306 15.29 -20.50 -9.73
CA ALA A 306 15.08 -19.25 -9.00
C ALA A 306 15.98 -18.13 -9.53
N LEU A 307 17.28 -18.42 -9.72
CA LEU A 307 18.24 -17.48 -10.31
C LEU A 307 17.87 -17.06 -11.73
N GLU A 308 17.43 -18.01 -12.58
CA GLU A 308 16.98 -17.69 -13.94
C GLU A 308 15.85 -16.65 -13.94
N TYR A 309 14.78 -16.90 -13.17
CA TYR A 309 13.65 -15.99 -13.07
C TYR A 309 14.01 -14.65 -12.41
N TYR A 310 14.86 -14.66 -11.39
CA TYR A 310 15.34 -13.41 -10.78
C TYR A 310 16.22 -12.59 -11.74
N GLN A 311 17.07 -13.23 -12.57
CA GLN A 311 17.87 -12.51 -13.56
C GLN A 311 16.99 -11.89 -14.64
N GLN A 312 15.95 -12.59 -15.10
CA GLN A 312 14.95 -12.02 -16.01
C GLN A 312 14.26 -10.82 -15.34
N ALA A 313 13.76 -10.97 -14.11
CA ALA A 313 13.13 -9.87 -13.37
C ALA A 313 14.08 -8.66 -13.18
N LEU A 314 15.36 -8.91 -12.92
CA LEU A 314 16.38 -7.89 -12.73
C LEU A 314 16.62 -7.08 -14.01
N ALA A 315 16.72 -7.76 -15.15
CA ALA A 315 16.89 -7.11 -16.45
C ALA A 315 15.71 -6.17 -16.74
N ILE A 316 14.48 -6.63 -16.51
CA ILE A 316 13.27 -5.82 -16.72
C ILE A 316 13.21 -4.64 -15.75
N ARG A 317 13.52 -4.83 -14.47
CA ARG A 317 13.52 -3.74 -13.48
C ARG A 317 14.51 -2.64 -13.86
N LYS A 318 15.67 -3.01 -14.40
CA LYS A 318 16.63 -2.05 -14.98
C LYS A 318 16.09 -1.34 -16.21
N GLU A 319 15.48 -2.08 -17.13
CA GLU A 319 14.84 -1.55 -18.35
C GLU A 319 13.79 -0.48 -18.03
N VAL A 320 12.92 -0.72 -17.05
CA VAL A 320 11.85 0.23 -16.65
C VAL A 320 12.29 1.27 -15.62
N GLY A 321 13.54 1.24 -15.17
CA GLY A 321 14.06 2.17 -14.14
C GLY A 321 13.50 1.95 -12.73
N ASP A 322 12.95 0.77 -12.41
CA ASP A 322 12.43 0.42 -11.08
C ASP A 322 13.58 0.06 -10.12
N ARG A 323 14.22 1.09 -9.56
CA ARG A 323 15.33 0.94 -8.61
C ARG A 323 14.93 0.22 -7.33
N SER A 324 13.73 0.48 -6.81
CA SER A 324 13.22 -0.20 -5.61
C SER A 324 13.07 -1.71 -5.85
N GLY A 325 12.48 -2.07 -7.00
CA GLY A 325 12.44 -3.44 -7.46
C GLY A 325 13.83 -4.04 -7.65
N GLU A 326 14.77 -3.32 -8.26
CA GLU A 326 16.13 -3.81 -8.47
C GLU A 326 16.78 -4.26 -7.15
N GLY A 327 16.73 -3.40 -6.12
CA GLY A 327 17.25 -3.73 -4.80
C GLY A 327 16.56 -4.95 -4.17
N THR A 328 15.25 -5.12 -4.39
CA THR A 328 14.51 -6.31 -3.96
C THR A 328 14.97 -7.58 -4.67
N THR A 329 15.14 -7.56 -5.99
CA THR A 329 15.59 -8.73 -6.76
C THR A 329 17.01 -9.12 -6.40
N LEU A 330 17.93 -8.15 -6.31
CA LEU A 330 19.32 -8.40 -5.92
C LEU A 330 19.41 -9.04 -4.54
N ASN A 331 18.62 -8.55 -3.57
CA ASN A 331 18.56 -9.18 -2.25
C ASN A 331 18.06 -10.64 -2.34
N ASN A 332 17.08 -10.93 -3.20
CA ASN A 332 16.60 -12.29 -3.38
C ASN A 332 17.64 -13.22 -4.05
N ILE A 333 18.40 -12.70 -5.02
CA ILE A 333 19.54 -13.42 -5.61
C ILE A 333 20.61 -13.71 -4.56
N GLY A 334 20.93 -12.73 -3.71
CA GLY A 334 21.85 -12.90 -2.59
C GLY A 334 21.40 -14.03 -1.65
N ALA A 335 20.09 -14.10 -1.34
CA ALA A 335 19.51 -15.16 -0.52
C ALA A 335 19.62 -16.55 -1.16
N VAL A 336 19.53 -16.64 -2.49
CA VAL A 336 19.76 -17.92 -3.19
C VAL A 336 21.22 -18.34 -3.06
N TYR A 337 22.19 -17.44 -3.27
CA TYR A 337 23.61 -17.76 -3.12
C TYR A 337 24.01 -18.09 -1.68
N ASP A 338 23.40 -17.44 -0.70
CA ASP A 338 23.56 -17.77 0.72
C ASP A 338 23.06 -19.21 1.01
N SER A 339 21.88 -19.56 0.50
CA SER A 339 21.32 -20.92 0.64
C SER A 339 22.16 -21.99 -0.08
N LEU A 340 22.93 -21.61 -1.09
CA LEU A 340 23.89 -22.48 -1.80
C LEU A 340 25.27 -22.54 -1.10
N GLY A 341 25.48 -21.82 0.00
CA GLY A 341 26.78 -21.71 0.67
C GLY A 341 27.81 -20.88 -0.10
N GLN A 342 27.42 -20.18 -1.16
CA GLN A 342 28.29 -19.32 -1.98
C GLN A 342 28.36 -17.91 -1.36
N TYR A 343 28.83 -17.84 -0.12
CA TYR A 343 28.82 -16.63 0.72
C TYR A 343 29.46 -15.39 0.08
N PRO A 344 30.61 -15.47 -0.63
CA PRO A 344 31.18 -14.28 -1.29
C PRO A 344 30.24 -13.66 -2.33
N LYS A 345 29.55 -14.49 -3.12
CA LYS A 345 28.56 -14.01 -4.09
C LYS A 345 27.32 -13.45 -3.39
N ALA A 346 26.87 -14.11 -2.32
CA ALA A 346 25.75 -13.60 -1.53
C ALA A 346 26.03 -12.18 -1.02
N LEU A 347 27.21 -11.95 -0.45
CA LEU A 347 27.66 -10.63 0.02
C LEU A 347 27.73 -9.61 -1.13
N GLU A 348 28.23 -9.98 -2.30
CA GLU A 348 28.26 -9.09 -3.48
C GLU A 348 26.86 -8.58 -3.83
N TYR A 349 25.90 -9.49 -3.99
CA TYR A 349 24.51 -9.13 -4.34
C TYR A 349 23.80 -8.37 -3.21
N TYR A 350 24.04 -8.73 -1.95
CA TYR A 350 23.49 -7.98 -0.82
C TYR A 350 24.08 -6.57 -0.72
N GLN A 351 25.37 -6.37 -0.98
CA GLN A 351 25.99 -5.04 -1.00
C GLN A 351 25.41 -4.17 -2.13
N GLN A 352 25.21 -4.74 -3.32
CA GLN A 352 24.51 -4.03 -4.40
C GLN A 352 23.08 -3.65 -3.98
N ALA A 353 22.31 -4.59 -3.42
CA ALA A 353 20.96 -4.30 -2.91
C ALA A 353 20.95 -3.21 -1.82
N LEU A 354 21.93 -3.23 -0.92
CA LEU A 354 22.07 -2.26 0.17
C LEU A 354 22.32 -0.85 -0.37
N ALA A 355 23.21 -0.71 -1.36
CA ALA A 355 23.49 0.58 -2.00
C ALA A 355 22.22 1.17 -2.62
N ILE A 356 21.45 0.35 -3.34
CA ILE A 356 20.18 0.77 -3.95
C ILE A 356 19.14 1.14 -2.89
N ARG A 357 19.00 0.34 -1.82
CA ARG A 357 18.04 0.63 -0.74
C ARG A 357 18.34 1.97 -0.07
N LYS A 358 19.62 2.31 0.12
CA LYS A 358 20.05 3.63 0.59
C LYS A 358 19.74 4.74 -0.42
N GLU A 359 20.02 4.52 -1.70
CA GLU A 359 19.73 5.46 -2.81
C GLU A 359 18.25 5.84 -2.85
N VAL A 360 17.34 4.86 -2.75
CA VAL A 360 15.89 5.10 -2.82
C VAL A 360 15.24 5.43 -1.46
N GLY A 361 16.02 5.47 -0.38
CA GLY A 361 15.52 5.75 0.97
C GLY A 361 14.67 4.62 1.59
N ASP A 362 14.78 3.38 1.10
CA ASP A 362 14.07 2.22 1.67
C ASP A 362 14.76 1.72 2.95
N ARG A 363 14.45 2.38 4.07
CA ARG A 363 15.00 2.04 5.39
C ARG A 363 14.58 0.65 5.88
N SER A 364 13.37 0.21 5.56
CA SER A 364 12.89 -1.13 5.95
C SER A 364 13.68 -2.22 5.21
N GLY A 365 13.87 -2.06 3.91
CA GLY A 365 14.76 -2.91 3.13
C GLY A 365 16.20 -2.84 3.64
N GLU A 366 16.73 -1.66 3.92
CA GLU A 366 18.10 -1.51 4.39
C GLU A 366 18.38 -2.37 5.62
N GLY A 367 17.50 -2.28 6.64
CA GLY A 367 17.60 -3.11 7.84
C GLY A 367 17.55 -4.62 7.53
N ARG A 368 16.67 -5.04 6.62
CA ARG A 368 16.58 -6.46 6.20
C ARG A 368 17.83 -6.95 5.47
N THR A 369 18.42 -6.14 4.59
CA THR A 369 19.65 -6.51 3.88
C THR A 369 20.84 -6.58 4.83
N LEU A 370 20.98 -5.63 5.76
CA LEU A 370 22.03 -5.66 6.77
C LEU A 370 21.91 -6.91 7.66
N ASN A 371 20.69 -7.29 8.04
CA ASN A 371 20.48 -8.54 8.78
C ASN A 371 20.91 -9.77 7.96
N ASN A 372 20.63 -9.81 6.65
CA ASN A 372 21.08 -10.91 5.81
C ASN A 372 22.61 -10.95 5.64
N ILE A 373 23.27 -9.79 5.53
CA ILE A 373 24.73 -9.70 5.51
C ILE A 373 25.31 -10.22 6.84
N GLY A 374 24.70 -9.84 7.97
CA GLY A 374 25.08 -10.34 9.29
C GLY A 374 25.01 -11.87 9.37
N LEU A 375 23.94 -12.46 8.81
CA LEU A 375 23.77 -13.92 8.73
C LEU A 375 24.86 -14.60 7.89
N VAL A 376 25.25 -14.01 6.77
CA VAL A 376 26.34 -14.55 5.96
C VAL A 376 27.66 -14.53 6.73
N TYR A 377 27.95 -13.46 7.48
CA TYR A 377 29.15 -13.41 8.32
C TYR A 377 29.11 -14.37 9.51
N ASP A 378 27.94 -14.61 10.10
CA ASP A 378 27.74 -15.63 11.14
C ASP A 378 28.03 -17.03 10.59
N ASN A 379 27.47 -17.37 9.42
CA ASN A 379 27.73 -18.62 8.71
C ASN A 379 29.21 -18.82 8.34
N LEU A 380 29.95 -17.72 8.13
CA LEU A 380 31.39 -17.72 7.88
C LEU A 380 32.23 -17.80 9.17
N GLY A 381 31.62 -17.83 10.36
CA GLY A 381 32.30 -17.79 11.66
C GLY A 381 32.94 -16.43 11.99
N GLN A 382 32.63 -15.37 11.21
CA GLN A 382 33.13 -14.02 11.44
C GLN A 382 32.22 -13.25 12.40
N TYR A 383 32.05 -13.79 13.61
CA TYR A 383 31.10 -13.32 14.61
C TYR A 383 31.18 -11.82 14.96
N PRO A 384 32.36 -11.17 15.08
CA PRO A 384 32.43 -9.74 15.32
C PRO A 384 31.78 -8.90 14.21
N LYS A 385 31.97 -9.29 12.94
CA LYS A 385 31.33 -8.61 11.80
C LYS A 385 29.84 -8.90 11.76
N ALA A 386 29.43 -10.13 12.06
CA ALA A 386 28.02 -10.48 12.14
C ALA A 386 27.28 -9.58 13.14
N LEU A 387 27.83 -9.42 14.35
CA LEU A 387 27.30 -8.53 15.38
C LEU A 387 27.24 -7.06 14.93
N GLU A 388 28.27 -6.55 14.25
CA GLU A 388 28.28 -5.20 13.71
C GLU A 388 27.10 -4.96 12.76
N TYR A 389 26.91 -5.84 11.78
CA TYR A 389 25.81 -5.75 10.82
C TYR A 389 24.44 -5.95 11.46
N TYR A 390 24.30 -6.88 12.41
CA TYR A 390 23.05 -7.07 13.14
C TYR A 390 22.70 -5.87 14.02
N GLN A 391 23.68 -5.22 14.65
CA GLN A 391 23.43 -4.01 15.44
C GLN A 391 22.99 -2.84 14.56
N GLN A 392 23.63 -2.65 13.39
CA GLN A 392 23.18 -1.67 12.40
C GLN A 392 21.75 -1.99 11.94
N ALA A 393 21.45 -3.25 11.59
CA ALA A 393 20.11 -3.67 11.21
C ALA A 393 19.08 -3.38 12.31
N LEU A 394 19.38 -3.75 13.56
CA LEU A 394 18.50 -3.59 14.71
C LEU A 394 18.14 -2.12 14.96
N ALA A 395 19.11 -1.21 14.84
CA ALA A 395 18.88 0.22 15.00
C ALA A 395 17.86 0.75 13.96
N ILE A 396 18.02 0.36 12.69
CA ILE A 396 17.13 0.76 11.61
C ILE A 396 15.74 0.12 11.77
N ILE A 397 15.69 -1.18 12.06
CA ILE A 397 14.46 -1.94 12.23
C ILE A 397 13.61 -1.37 13.37
N LYS A 398 14.24 -0.96 14.49
CA LYS A 398 13.59 -0.25 15.59
C LYS A 398 13.07 1.13 15.14
N GLN A 399 13.86 1.88 14.39
CA GLN A 399 13.47 3.20 13.87
C GLN A 399 12.23 3.12 12.98
N VAL A 400 12.11 2.10 12.12
CA VAL A 400 10.95 1.91 11.23
C VAL A 400 9.78 1.18 11.89
N GLY A 401 9.93 0.74 13.15
CA GLY A 401 8.88 0.04 13.90
C GLY A 401 8.58 -1.39 13.43
N ASP A 402 9.50 -2.06 12.71
CA ASP A 402 9.31 -3.46 12.29
C ASP A 402 9.60 -4.41 13.46
N ARG A 403 8.58 -4.62 14.30
CA ARG A 403 8.67 -5.49 15.48
C ARG A 403 9.00 -6.96 15.14
N SER A 404 8.51 -7.46 14.00
CA SER A 404 8.85 -8.82 13.57
C SER A 404 10.32 -8.93 13.14
N GLY A 405 10.83 -7.93 12.43
CA GLY A 405 12.25 -7.80 12.14
C GLY A 405 13.09 -7.72 13.42
N GLU A 406 12.64 -6.95 14.40
CA GLU A 406 13.37 -6.72 15.65
C GLU A 406 13.57 -8.03 16.43
N GLY A 407 12.50 -8.80 16.60
CA GLY A 407 12.57 -10.11 17.26
C GLY A 407 13.51 -11.07 16.53
N ARG A 408 13.47 -11.11 15.19
CA ARG A 408 14.37 -11.96 14.38
C ARG A 408 15.84 -11.55 14.50
N THR A 409 16.13 -10.25 14.42
CA THR A 409 17.51 -9.76 14.54
C THR A 409 18.07 -9.98 15.95
N LEU A 410 17.29 -9.77 17.00
CA LEU A 410 17.68 -10.08 18.38
C LEU A 410 17.97 -11.58 18.55
N ASN A 411 17.14 -12.45 17.97
CA ASN A 411 17.39 -13.89 18.00
C ASN A 411 18.71 -14.25 17.29
N ASN A 412 19.02 -13.62 16.16
CA ASN A 412 20.28 -13.85 15.47
C ASN A 412 21.49 -13.35 16.27
N ILE A 413 21.38 -12.20 16.95
CA ILE A 413 22.42 -11.73 17.87
C ILE A 413 22.64 -12.73 19.02
N GLY A 414 21.56 -13.27 19.58
CA GLY A 414 21.62 -14.33 20.59
C GLY A 414 22.38 -15.55 20.09
N LEU A 415 22.12 -15.99 18.86
CA LEU A 415 22.82 -17.10 18.21
C LEU A 415 24.32 -16.85 18.05
N VAL A 416 24.72 -15.63 17.68
CA VAL A 416 26.15 -15.30 17.62
C VAL A 416 26.81 -15.39 18.99
N TYR A 417 26.15 -14.92 20.06
CA TYR A 417 26.69 -15.04 21.41
C TYR A 417 26.74 -16.49 21.92
N ASP A 418 25.78 -17.32 21.53
CA ASP A 418 25.77 -18.75 21.82
C ASP A 418 26.96 -19.44 21.14
N ASN A 419 27.17 -19.20 19.84
CA ASN A 419 28.32 -19.68 19.09
C ASN A 419 29.67 -19.24 19.68
N LEU A 420 29.71 -18.07 20.33
CA LEU A 420 30.88 -17.55 21.05
C LEU A 420 31.06 -18.12 22.47
N GLY A 421 30.15 -18.98 22.94
CA GLY A 421 30.14 -19.51 24.31
C GLY A 421 29.75 -18.48 25.38
N GLN A 422 29.21 -17.33 24.99
CA GLN A 422 28.76 -16.27 25.90
C GLN A 422 27.29 -16.48 26.28
N TYR A 423 27.00 -17.64 26.86
CA TYR A 423 25.65 -18.12 27.17
C TYR A 423 24.76 -17.12 27.94
N PRO A 424 25.25 -16.38 28.96
CA PRO A 424 24.42 -15.39 29.66
C PRO A 424 23.91 -14.28 28.74
N LYS A 425 24.74 -13.80 27.80
CA LYS A 425 24.33 -12.79 26.81
C LYS A 425 23.39 -13.37 25.76
N ALA A 426 23.66 -14.60 25.31
CA ALA A 426 22.77 -15.30 24.38
C ALA A 426 21.34 -15.37 24.93
N LEU A 427 21.20 -15.82 26.19
CA LEU A 427 19.91 -15.88 26.88
C LEU A 427 19.23 -14.51 27.01
N GLU A 428 19.97 -13.45 27.33
CA GLU A 428 19.42 -12.09 27.39
C GLU A 428 18.75 -11.69 26.06
N TYR A 429 19.48 -11.86 24.95
CA TYR A 429 18.97 -11.53 23.61
C TYR A 429 17.81 -12.44 23.18
N TYR A 430 17.88 -13.74 23.46
CA TYR A 430 16.78 -14.65 23.16
C TYR A 430 15.52 -14.33 23.96
N GLN A 431 15.64 -13.94 25.23
CA GLN A 431 14.49 -13.54 26.04
C GLN A 431 13.85 -12.25 25.52
N GLN A 432 14.67 -11.26 25.13
CA GLN A 432 14.17 -10.05 24.45
C GLN A 432 13.45 -10.42 23.14
N ALA A 433 14.06 -11.26 22.30
CA ALA A 433 13.45 -11.73 21.05
C ALA A 433 12.11 -12.42 21.30
N LEU A 434 12.05 -13.35 22.27
CA LEU A 434 10.86 -14.13 22.60
C LEU A 434 9.69 -13.23 23.03
N ALA A 435 9.95 -12.21 23.84
CA ALA A 435 8.92 -11.27 24.28
C ALA A 435 8.26 -10.55 23.07
N ILE A 436 9.08 -10.11 22.12
CA ILE A 436 8.60 -9.43 20.90
C ILE A 436 7.88 -10.41 19.98
N ILE A 437 8.46 -11.58 19.76
CA ILE A 437 7.91 -12.62 18.88
C ILE A 437 6.52 -13.08 19.36
N LYS A 438 6.34 -13.25 20.69
CA LYS A 438 5.03 -13.51 21.31
C LYS A 438 4.06 -12.36 21.09
N GLN A 439 4.51 -11.12 21.24
CA GLN A 439 3.68 -9.92 21.03
C GLN A 439 3.14 -9.83 19.59
N VAL A 440 3.96 -10.19 18.59
CA VAL A 440 3.55 -10.16 17.17
C VAL A 440 2.84 -11.44 16.72
N GLY A 441 2.77 -12.47 17.57
CA GLY A 441 2.08 -13.73 17.29
C GLY A 441 2.80 -14.66 16.31
N ASP A 442 4.12 -14.50 16.12
CA ASP A 442 4.91 -15.38 15.25
C ASP A 442 5.23 -16.70 15.97
N ARG A 443 4.37 -17.71 15.77
CA ARG A 443 4.50 -19.03 16.39
C ARG A 443 5.72 -19.81 15.93
N SER A 444 6.14 -19.63 14.68
CA SER A 444 7.33 -20.30 14.14
C SER A 444 8.61 -19.68 14.71
N GLY A 445 8.66 -18.35 14.81
CA GLY A 445 9.70 -17.64 15.56
C GLY A 445 9.73 -18.07 17.02
N GLU A 446 8.57 -18.20 17.67
CA GLU A 446 8.47 -18.57 19.09
C GLU A 446 9.11 -19.94 19.33
N GLY A 447 8.77 -20.94 18.51
CA GLY A 447 9.36 -22.28 18.59
C GLY A 447 10.87 -22.27 18.39
N ARG A 448 11.37 -21.52 17.40
CA ARG A 448 12.82 -21.40 17.14
C ARG A 448 13.56 -20.75 18.31
N THR A 449 13.05 -19.64 18.83
CA THR A 449 13.70 -18.94 19.96
C THR A 449 13.66 -19.78 21.23
N LEU A 450 12.55 -20.48 21.51
CA LEU A 450 12.47 -21.39 22.65
C LEU A 450 13.44 -22.57 22.52
N ASN A 451 13.58 -23.14 21.31
CA ASN A 451 14.57 -24.18 21.06
C ASN A 451 15.99 -23.67 21.33
N ASN A 452 16.34 -22.47 20.84
CA ASN A 452 17.65 -21.89 21.08
C ASN A 452 17.91 -21.64 22.58
N ILE A 453 16.92 -21.13 23.32
CA ILE A 453 17.02 -20.99 24.78
C ILE A 453 17.26 -22.36 25.43
N GLY A 454 16.54 -23.39 24.99
CA GLY A 454 16.68 -24.75 25.52
C GLY A 454 18.01 -25.42 25.19
N LEU A 455 18.69 -25.04 24.11
CA LEU A 455 20.03 -25.54 23.77
C LEU A 455 21.15 -24.90 24.61
N VAL A 456 20.92 -23.68 25.11
CA VAL A 456 21.89 -22.97 25.96
C VAL A 456 21.88 -23.47 27.41
N TYR A 457 20.72 -23.90 27.91
CA TYR A 457 20.57 -24.53 29.23
C TYR A 457 21.00 -26.00 29.20
#